data_AF-A0A924L091-F1
#
_entry.id   AF-A0A924L091-F1
#
_cell.length_a   1.000
_cell.length_b   1.000
_cell.length_c   1.000
_cell.angle_alpha   90.00
_cell.angle_beta   90.00
_cell.angle_gamma   90.00
#
_symmetry.space_group_name_H-M   'P 1'
#
loop_
_entity.id
_entity.type
_entity.pdbx_description
1 polymer ?
#
loop_
_entity_poly.entity_id
_entity_poly.type
_entity_poly.pdbx_seq_one_letter_code
_entity_poly.pdbx_strand_id
1 'polypeptide(L)'
;MGWWEIFKEWFLSLGTKYCVNPYIFGGIYIAAIPFFFLCLGWTVKNIRNKKPFVIPVLLTGLCFVSAYLYLIIVGKNIPVWVYIFIAAMVVYGVYSTVKKIKDKSKTA
;
A
#
# COMPACT_ATOMS: atom_id res chain seq x y z
N MET A 1 22.23 18.21 17.40
CA MET A 1 21.76 16.81 17.34
C MET A 1 21.35 16.54 15.90
N GLY A 2 21.98 15.57 15.24
CA GLY A 2 21.75 15.34 13.81
C GLY A 2 20.38 14.73 13.54
N TRP A 3 19.75 15.11 12.43
CA TRP A 3 18.48 14.54 11.94
C TRP A 3 18.47 12.99 11.90
N TRP A 4 19.66 12.39 11.77
CA TRP A 4 19.86 10.94 11.75
C TRP A 4 19.59 10.26 13.10
N GLU A 5 19.94 10.90 14.22
CA GLU A 5 19.72 10.31 15.55
C GLU A 5 18.26 10.39 15.96
N ILE A 6 17.57 11.48 15.64
CA ILE A 6 16.12 11.63 15.87
C ILE A 6 15.36 10.58 15.07
N PHE A 7 15.76 10.35 13.81
CA PHE A 7 15.14 9.33 12.98
C PHE A 7 15.39 7.92 13.53
N LYS A 8 16.62 7.62 13.97
CA LYS A 8 16.96 6.33 14.59
C LYS A 8 16.23 6.10 15.90
N GLU A 9 16.16 7.08 16.80
CA GLU A 9 15.43 6.97 18.06
C GLU A 9 13.93 6.77 17.81
N TRP A 10 13.35 7.52 16.86
CA TRP A 10 11.95 7.33 16.47
C TRP A 10 11.72 5.93 15.90
N PHE A 11 12.60 5.45 15.03
CA PHE A 11 12.53 4.13 14.40
C PHE A 11 12.71 2.97 15.39
N LEU A 12 13.66 3.10 16.32
CA LEU A 12 13.88 2.13 17.40
C LEU A 12 12.72 2.12 18.39
N SER A 13 12.19 3.31 18.74
CA SER A 13 11.00 3.48 19.58
C SER A 13 9.76 2.81 18.96
N LEU A 14 9.60 2.87 17.63
CA LEU A 14 8.57 2.11 16.91
C LEU A 14 8.75 0.58 17.05
N GLY A 15 9.97 0.09 16.93
CA GLY A 15 10.27 -1.33 17.16
C GLY A 15 9.91 -1.80 18.58
N THR A 16 10.23 -0.98 19.59
CA THR A 16 9.91 -1.27 21.00
C THR A 16 8.41 -1.15 21.29
N LYS A 17 7.74 -0.13 20.72
CA LYS A 17 6.32 0.17 20.97
C LYS A 17 5.36 -0.78 20.28
N TYR A 18 5.75 -1.30 19.11
CA TYR A 18 4.94 -2.23 18.34
C TYR A 18 5.45 -3.69 18.41
N CYS A 19 6.57 -3.98 19.10
CA CYS A 19 7.23 -5.31 19.14
C CYS A 19 7.61 -5.85 17.75
N VAL A 20 7.99 -4.96 16.82
CA VAL A 20 8.29 -5.33 15.43
C VAL A 20 9.80 -5.29 15.20
N ASN A 21 10.33 -6.22 14.42
CA ASN A 21 11.74 -6.21 14.05
C ASN A 21 12.03 -5.00 13.13
N PRO A 22 12.80 -4.00 13.60
CA PRO A 22 13.04 -2.76 12.85
C PRO A 22 13.75 -3.02 11.51
N TYR A 23 14.60 -4.04 11.45
CA TYR A 23 15.34 -4.38 10.23
C TYR A 23 14.43 -4.89 9.12
N ILE A 24 13.41 -5.67 9.46
CA ILE A 24 12.44 -6.18 8.48
C ILE A 24 11.51 -5.04 8.03
N PHE A 25 11.06 -4.19 8.96
CA PHE A 25 10.27 -3.02 8.63
C PHE A 25 11.03 -2.05 7.70
N GLY A 26 12.30 -1.76 8.02
CA GLY A 26 13.18 -0.94 7.18
C GLY A 26 13.47 -1.57 5.83
N GLY A 27 13.71 -2.89 5.78
CA GLY A 27 13.93 -3.63 4.54
C GLY A 27 12.71 -3.59 3.61
N ILE A 28 11.50 -3.78 4.16
CA ILE A 28 10.25 -3.66 3.40
C ILE A 28 10.07 -2.21 2.93
N TYR A 29 10.38 -1.21 3.76
CA TYR A 29 10.26 0.19 3.38
C TYR A 29 11.18 0.55 2.21
N ILE A 30 12.46 0.15 2.29
CA ILE A 30 13.46 0.39 1.25
C ILE A 30 13.09 -0.36 -0.05
N ALA A 31 12.53 -1.57 0.04
CA ALA A 31 12.08 -2.32 -1.12
C ALA A 31 10.76 -1.77 -1.72
N ALA A 32 9.86 -1.29 -0.87
CA ALA A 32 8.55 -0.79 -1.29
C ALA A 32 8.65 0.56 -2.00
N ILE A 33 9.58 1.43 -1.63
CA ILE A 33 9.77 2.75 -2.28
C ILE A 33 9.99 2.63 -3.81
N PRO A 34 11.02 1.92 -4.32
CA PRO A 34 11.25 1.82 -5.75
C PRO A 34 10.12 1.10 -6.47
N PHE A 35 9.53 0.08 -5.83
CA PHE A 35 8.42 -0.68 -6.39
C PHE A 35 7.12 0.16 -6.47
N PHE A 36 6.88 1.01 -5.47
CA PHE A 36 5.78 1.97 -5.44
C PHE A 36 5.91 2.99 -6.57
N PHE A 37 7.09 3.59 -6.75
CA PHE A 37 7.32 4.54 -7.85
C PHE A 37 7.15 3.89 -9.24
N LEU A 38 7.59 2.63 -9.40
CA LEU A 38 7.33 1.86 -10.63
C LEU A 38 5.84 1.66 -10.88
N CYS A 39 5.07 1.21 -9.88
CA CYS A 39 3.63 1.01 -10.01
C CYS A 39 2.87 2.33 -10.22
N LEU A 40 3.29 3.40 -9.54
CA LEU A 40 2.73 4.73 -9.70
C LEU A 40 2.98 5.27 -11.12
N GLY A 41 4.21 5.16 -11.62
CA GLY A 41 4.56 5.55 -12.99
C GLY A 41 3.74 4.76 -14.02
N TRP A 42 3.54 3.46 -13.78
CA TRP A 42 2.71 2.63 -14.64
C TRP A 42 1.23 2.98 -14.58
N THR A 43 0.72 3.34 -13.39
CA THR A 43 -0.63 3.84 -13.16
C THR A 43 -0.88 5.14 -13.92
N VAL A 44 -0.01 6.14 -13.73
CA VAL A 44 -0.08 7.44 -14.42
C VAL A 44 -0.02 7.26 -15.94
N LYS A 45 0.84 6.35 -16.43
CA LYS A 45 0.92 6.02 -17.85
C LYS A 45 -0.37 5.39 -18.39
N ASN A 46 -1.00 4.48 -17.63
CA ASN A 46 -2.27 3.86 -18.05
C ASN A 46 -3.46 4.84 -18.00
N ILE A 47 -3.49 5.75 -17.00
CA ILE A 47 -4.47 6.84 -16.91
C ILE A 47 -4.35 7.75 -18.13
N ARG A 48 -3.13 8.20 -18.47
CA ARG A 48 -2.88 9.04 -19.65
C ARG A 48 -3.31 8.36 -20.96
N ASN A 49 -3.17 7.03 -21.04
CA ASN A 49 -3.52 6.27 -22.23
C ASN A 49 -4.99 5.78 -22.24
N LYS A 50 -5.85 6.23 -21.31
CA LYS A 50 -7.25 5.76 -21.14
C LYS A 50 -7.37 4.23 -21.07
N LYS A 51 -6.31 3.54 -20.63
CA LYS A 51 -6.27 2.08 -20.47
C LYS A 51 -6.78 1.69 -19.09
N PRO A 52 -7.22 0.44 -18.88
CA PRO A 52 -7.65 -0.03 -17.56
C PRO A 52 -6.54 0.13 -16.52
N PHE A 53 -6.69 1.11 -15.63
CA PHE A 53 -5.72 1.46 -14.59
C PHE A 53 -6.01 0.78 -13.24
N VAL A 54 -7.05 -0.06 -13.18
CA VAL A 54 -7.51 -0.75 -11.97
C VAL A 54 -6.43 -1.68 -11.40
N ILE A 55 -5.76 -2.47 -12.25
CA ILE A 55 -4.69 -3.38 -11.82
C ILE A 55 -3.47 -2.59 -11.31
N PRO A 56 -2.93 -1.59 -12.04
CA PRO A 56 -1.86 -0.73 -11.54
C PRO A 56 -2.19 0.00 -10.24
N VAL A 57 -3.42 0.51 -10.07
CA VAL A 57 -3.87 1.16 -8.83
C VAL A 57 -3.89 0.17 -7.66
N LEU A 58 -4.42 -1.03 -7.86
CA LEU A 58 -4.42 -2.07 -6.84
C LEU A 58 -3.00 -2.48 -6.45
N LEU A 59 -2.08 -2.60 -7.42
CA LEU A 59 -0.66 -2.88 -7.16
C LEU A 59 0.05 -1.74 -6.43
N THR A 60 -0.19 -0.50 -6.84
CA THR A 60 0.36 0.70 -6.17
C THR A 60 -0.10 0.76 -4.71
N GLY A 61 -1.39 0.53 -4.48
CA GLY A 61 -1.95 0.51 -3.13
C GLY A 61 -1.46 -0.69 -2.31
N LEU A 62 -1.35 -1.89 -2.89
CA LEU A 62 -0.80 -3.07 -2.21
C LEU A 62 0.66 -2.83 -1.80
N CYS A 63 1.44 -2.22 -2.67
CA CYS A 63 2.83 -1.91 -2.38
C CYS A 63 2.97 -0.84 -1.29
N PHE A 64 2.11 0.18 -1.32
CA PHE A 64 2.03 1.19 -0.26
C PHE A 64 1.64 0.58 1.09
N VAL A 65 0.67 -0.33 1.08
CA VAL A 65 0.14 -0.97 2.29
C VAL A 65 1.03 -2.12 2.76
N SER A 66 1.94 -2.66 1.94
CA SER A 66 2.84 -3.76 2.29
C SER A 66 3.59 -3.53 3.62
N ALA A 67 4.16 -2.34 3.80
CA ALA A 67 4.83 -1.96 5.05
C ALA A 67 3.88 -2.00 6.26
N TYR A 68 2.61 -1.63 6.05
CA TYR A 68 1.57 -1.66 7.07
C TYR A 68 0.97 -3.06 7.28
N LEU A 69 0.92 -3.90 6.26
CA LEU A 69 0.54 -5.32 6.36
C LEU A 69 1.52 -6.08 7.26
N TYR A 70 2.81 -5.78 7.15
CA TYR A 70 3.82 -6.31 8.06
C TYR A 70 3.58 -5.85 9.51
N LEU A 71 3.23 -4.57 9.69
CA LEU A 71 2.77 -4.08 11.00
C LEU A 71 1.50 -4.83 11.46
N ILE A 72 0.53 -5.15 10.60
CA ILE A 72 -0.70 -5.88 10.96
C ILE A 72 -0.43 -7.30 11.45
N ILE A 73 0.57 -7.96 10.85
CA ILE A 73 0.90 -9.36 11.19
C ILE A 73 1.75 -9.44 12.47
N VAL A 74 2.65 -8.47 12.69
CA VAL A 74 3.67 -8.53 13.75
C VAL A 74 3.42 -7.53 14.89
N GLY A 75 2.79 -6.41 14.58
CA GLY A 75 2.61 -5.26 15.47
C GLY A 75 1.25 -5.23 16.19
N LYS A 76 1.29 -4.91 17.49
CA LYS A 76 0.08 -4.60 18.27
C LYS A 76 -0.27 -3.11 18.16
N ASN A 77 -1.56 -2.78 18.00
CA ASN A 77 -2.14 -1.43 18.13
C ASN A 77 -1.99 -0.50 16.90
N ILE A 78 -2.42 -0.96 15.73
CA ILE A 78 -2.26 -0.21 14.47
C ILE A 78 -3.37 0.83 14.30
N PRO A 79 -3.06 2.02 13.75
CA PRO A 79 -4.06 3.02 13.45
C PRO A 79 -5.17 2.49 12.54
N VAL A 80 -6.42 2.64 13.01
CA VAL A 80 -7.66 2.16 12.36
C VAL A 80 -7.77 2.61 10.90
N TRP A 81 -7.19 3.76 10.55
CA TRP A 81 -7.10 4.30 9.18
C TRP A 81 -6.57 3.26 8.15
N VAL A 82 -5.64 2.37 8.55
CA VAL A 82 -5.00 1.43 7.62
C VAL A 82 -6.02 0.38 7.18
N TYR A 83 -6.81 -0.11 8.14
CA TYR A 83 -7.88 -1.06 7.90
C TYR A 83 -8.96 -0.46 7.01
N ILE A 84 -9.31 0.82 7.24
CA ILE A 84 -10.24 1.56 6.38
C ILE A 84 -9.70 1.67 4.96
N PHE A 85 -8.41 1.97 4.78
CA PHE A 85 -7.79 2.08 3.45
C PHE A 85 -7.78 0.74 2.71
N ILE A 86 -7.42 -0.36 3.39
CA ILE A 86 -7.48 -1.72 2.81
C ILE A 86 -8.91 -2.08 2.41
N ALA A 87 -9.87 -1.85 3.32
CA ALA A 87 -11.28 -2.13 3.04
C ALA A 87 -11.77 -1.33 1.83
N ALA A 88 -11.43 -0.04 1.74
CA ALA A 88 -11.77 0.80 0.60
C ALA A 88 -11.14 0.27 -0.71
N MET A 89 -9.87 -0.14 -0.68
CA MET A 89 -9.20 -0.74 -1.84
C MET A 89 -9.90 -2.02 -2.32
N VAL A 90 -10.25 -2.91 -1.39
CA VAL A 90 -10.94 -4.17 -1.71
C VAL A 90 -12.33 -3.88 -2.28
N VAL A 91 -13.11 -3.03 -1.63
CA VAL A 91 -14.45 -2.61 -2.11
C VAL A 91 -14.35 -1.98 -3.49
N TYR A 92 -13.36 -1.12 -3.73
CA TYR A 92 -13.16 -0.49 -5.04
C TYR A 92 -12.76 -1.51 -6.13
N GLY A 93 -11.91 -2.48 -5.80
CA GLY A 93 -11.55 -3.57 -6.71
C GLY A 93 -12.74 -4.44 -7.10
N VAL A 94 -13.56 -4.83 -6.11
CA VAL A 94 -14.78 -5.60 -6.32
C VAL A 94 -15.79 -4.80 -7.14
N TYR A 95 -16.05 -3.55 -6.76
CA TYR A 95 -16.97 -2.66 -7.47
C TYR A 95 -16.54 -2.44 -8.94
N SER A 96 -15.25 -2.23 -9.18
CA SER A 96 -14.71 -2.07 -10.53
C SER A 96 -14.88 -3.33 -11.38
N THR A 97 -14.70 -4.50 -10.79
CA THR A 97 -14.84 -5.80 -11.46
C THR A 97 -16.30 -6.07 -11.81
N VAL A 98 -17.20 -5.86 -10.85
CA VAL A 98 -18.65 -6.00 -11.03
C VAL A 98 -19.16 -5.03 -12.10
N LYS A 99 -18.69 -3.77 -12.10
CA LYS A 99 -19.06 -2.78 -13.12
C LYS A 99 -18.63 -3.22 -14.52
N LYS A 100 -17.40 -3.72 -14.70
CA LYS A 100 -16.93 -4.24 -15.99
C LYS A 100 -17.73 -5.44 -16.49
N ILE A 101 -18.13 -6.35 -15.60
CA ILE A 101 -18.94 -7.52 -15.97
C ILE A 101 -20.34 -7.09 -16.39
N LYS A 102 -20.95 -6.16 -15.64
CA LYS A 102 -22.29 -5.63 -15.93
C LYS A 102 -22.35 -4.82 -17.22
N ASP A 103 -21.30 -4.04 -17.52
CA ASP A 103 -21.19 -3.31 -18.79
C ASP A 103 -21.00 -4.26 -19.98
N LYS A 104 -20.31 -5.39 -19.80
CA LYS A 104 -20.17 -6.42 -20.84
C LYS A 104 -21.45 -7.20 -21.11
N SER A 105 -22.30 -7.39 -20.11
CA SER A 105 -23.56 -8.14 -20.24
C SER A 105 -24.70 -7.32 -20.86
N LYS A 106 -24.58 -5.99 -20.94
CA LYS A 106 -25.56 -5.11 -21.59
C LYS A 106 -25.38 -4.98 -23.11
N THR A 107 -24.28 -5.49 -23.64
CA THR A 107 -23.98 -5.46 -25.10
C THR A 107 -24.24 -6.81 -25.77
N ALA A 108 -24.87 -7.76 -25.07
CA ALA A 108 -25.32 -9.04 -25.60
C ALA A 108 -26.83 -9.03 -25.81
#